data_AF-A0A8R7QKK9-F1
#
_entry.id   AF-A0A8R7QKK9-F1
#
_cell.length_a   1.000
_cell.length_b   1.000
_cell.length_c   1.000
_cell.angle_alpha   90.00
_cell.angle_beta   90.00
_cell.angle_gamma   90.00
#
_symmetry.space_group_name_H-M   'P 1'
#
loop_
_entity.id
_entity.type
_entity.pdbx_description
1 polymer ?
#
loop_
_entity_poly.entity_id
_entity_poly.type
_entity_poly.pdbx_seq_one_letter_code
_entity_poly.pdbx_strand_id
1 'polypeptide(L)'
;QLVFSSSTTVYEWPEEVPCTEEFPLSATNPYSRTKLVIEDICHDLQCSDPDWKIILLRYFNPVDAHPSGYIGDGPLGVPNNLMPYV
;
A
#
# COMPACT_ATOMS: atom_id res chain seq x y z
N GLN A 1 3.09 16.82 8.63
CA GLN A 1 2.02 15.79 8.55
C GLN A 1 2.17 15.05 7.23
N LEU A 2 2.06 13.72 7.25
CA LEU A 2 2.28 12.83 6.10
C LEU A 2 1.19 11.76 6.06
N VAL A 3 0.73 11.43 4.85
CA VAL A 3 -0.08 10.23 4.60
C VAL A 3 0.68 9.42 3.56
N PHE A 4 1.05 8.18 3.92
CA PHE A 4 1.82 7.31 3.05
C PHE A 4 0.94 6.22 2.45
N SER A 5 1.02 6.08 1.12
CA SER A 5 0.39 5.01 0.36
C SER A 5 1.22 3.73 0.49
N SER A 6 0.93 2.94 1.52
CA SER A 6 1.42 1.58 1.66
C SER A 6 0.53 0.58 0.91
N SER A 7 0.75 -0.72 1.12
CA SER A 7 0.04 -1.79 0.43
C SER A 7 -0.07 -3.02 1.32
N THR A 8 -1.15 -3.78 1.20
CA THR A 8 -1.34 -5.05 1.93
C THR A 8 -0.33 -6.13 1.52
N THR A 9 0.49 -5.89 0.50
CA THR A 9 1.59 -6.80 0.14
C THR A 9 2.66 -6.92 1.22
N VAL A 10 2.66 -6.02 2.22
CA VAL A 10 3.52 -6.12 3.43
C VAL A 10 3.07 -7.20 4.41
N TYR A 11 1.90 -7.81 4.22
CA TYR A 11 1.44 -8.96 5.01
C TYR A 11 1.74 -10.31 4.35
N GLU A 12 2.27 -10.30 3.12
CA GLU A 12 2.48 -11.48 2.29
C GLU A 12 1.26 -12.40 2.19
N TRP A 13 1.28 -13.50 2.95
CA TRP A 13 0.28 -14.55 2.99
C TRP A 13 -0.29 -14.64 4.42
N PRO A 14 -1.32 -13.84 4.75
CA PRO A 14 -1.87 -13.85 6.09
C PRO A 14 -2.46 -15.22 6.43
N GLU A 15 -2.18 -15.71 7.64
CA GLU A 15 -2.67 -17.04 8.10
C GLU A 15 -4.20 -17.07 8.22
N GLU A 16 -4.80 -15.92 8.50
CA GLU A 16 -6.25 -15.75 8.70
C GLU A 16 -6.78 -14.53 7.94
N VAL A 17 -8.07 -14.56 7.60
CA VAL A 17 -8.78 -13.51 6.87
C VAL A 17 -10.09 -13.22 7.62
N PRO A 18 -10.45 -11.95 7.92
CA PRO A 18 -9.83 -10.71 7.46
C PRO A 18 -8.47 -10.41 8.10
N CYS A 19 -7.55 -9.89 7.30
CA CYS A 19 -6.26 -9.40 7.77
C CYS A 19 -6.44 -8.09 8.55
N THR A 20 -5.74 -7.96 9.67
CA THR A 20 -5.75 -6.75 10.52
C THR A 20 -4.34 -6.12 10.57
N GLU A 21 -4.24 -4.90 11.08
CA GLU A 21 -2.98 -4.16 11.22
C GLU A 21 -1.95 -4.83 12.12
N GLU A 22 -2.40 -5.71 13.03
CA GLU A 22 -1.60 -6.47 13.98
C GLU A 22 -0.87 -7.68 13.36
N PHE A 23 -1.16 -8.01 12.09
CA PHE A 23 -0.52 -9.14 11.43
C PHE A 23 0.99 -8.90 11.24
N PRO A 24 1.81 -9.96 11.33
CA PRO A 24 3.24 -9.85 11.11
C PRO A 24 3.53 -9.31 9.71
N LEU A 25 4.54 -8.44 9.63
CA LEU A 25 4.95 -7.83 8.37
C LEU A 25 6.11 -8.61 7.75
N SER A 26 6.02 -8.84 6.44
CA SER A 26 7.09 -9.44 5.65
C SER A 26 7.01 -8.97 4.19
N ALA A 27 8.07 -9.23 3.41
CA ALA A 27 8.12 -8.85 2.01
C ALA A 27 8.77 -9.93 1.12
N THR A 28 7.97 -10.49 0.19
CA THR A 28 8.43 -11.52 -0.77
C THR A 28 9.01 -10.96 -2.07
N ASN A 29 8.87 -9.66 -2.34
CA ASN A 29 9.31 -9.06 -3.60
C ASN A 29 9.85 -7.64 -3.40
N PRO A 30 10.60 -7.09 -4.37
CA PRO A 30 11.18 -5.75 -4.23
C PRO A 30 10.14 -4.66 -4.00
N TYR A 31 8.95 -4.75 -4.62
CA TYR A 31 7.88 -3.77 -4.42
C TYR A 31 7.39 -3.76 -2.97
N SER A 32 7.01 -4.92 -2.41
CA SER A 32 6.59 -5.01 -1.00
C SER A 32 7.72 -4.62 -0.04
N ARG A 33 8.97 -4.98 -0.36
CA ARG A 33 10.14 -4.60 0.45
C ARG A 33 10.31 -3.10 0.52
N THR A 34 10.09 -2.37 -0.57
CA THR A 34 10.18 -0.90 -0.56
C THR A 34 9.12 -0.28 0.35
N LYS A 35 7.89 -0.82 0.37
CA LYS A 35 6.81 -0.34 1.24
C LYS A 35 7.15 -0.56 2.72
N LEU A 36 7.59 -1.76 3.07
CA LEU A 36 7.97 -2.10 4.45
C LEU A 36 9.11 -1.22 4.96
N VAL A 37 10.17 -1.02 4.16
CA VAL A 37 11.29 -0.13 4.53
C VAL A 37 10.83 1.31 4.75
N ILE A 38 9.88 1.82 3.95
CA ILE A 38 9.35 3.17 4.15
C ILE A 38 8.48 3.26 5.41
N GLU A 39 7.72 2.21 5.74
CA GLU A 39 6.99 2.15 7.02
C GLU A 39 7.96 2.22 8.21
N ASP A 40 9.04 1.44 8.19
CA ASP A 40 10.09 1.46 9.22
C ASP A 40 10.71 2.87 9.36
N ILE A 41 11.07 3.52 8.24
CA ILE A 41 11.59 4.89 8.24
C ILE A 41 10.57 5.88 8.82
N CYS A 42 9.28 5.71 8.54
CA CYS A 42 8.24 6.56 9.11
C CYS A 42 8.13 6.38 10.63
N HIS A 43 8.24 5.14 11.12
CA HIS A 43 8.27 4.85 12.55
C HIS A 43 9.50 5.47 13.23
N ASP A 44 10.68 5.30 12.65
CA ASP A 44 11.92 5.90 13.15
C ASP A 44 11.84 7.43 13.19
N LEU A 45 11.28 8.05 12.14
CA LEU A 45 11.08 9.49 12.07
C LEU A 45 10.17 9.99 13.20
N GLN A 46 9.02 9.36 13.41
CA GLN A 46 8.08 9.76 14.46
C GLN A 46 8.65 9.50 15.87
N CYS A 47 9.45 8.46 16.04
CA CYS A 47 10.16 8.18 17.28
C CYS A 47 11.23 9.26 17.58
N SER A 48 11.93 9.73 16.54
CA SER A 48 12.97 10.76 16.67
C SER A 48 12.41 12.17 16.89
N ASP A 49 11.24 12.48 16.31
CA ASP A 49 10.56 13.77 16.41
C ASP A 49 9.03 13.56 16.52
N PRO A 50 8.49 13.59 17.75
CA PRO A 50 7.08 13.33 18.02
C PRO A 50 6.10 14.35 17.41
N ASP A 51 6.57 15.51 16.91
CA ASP A 51 5.71 16.49 16.24
C ASP A 51 5.24 15.99 14.86
N TRP A 52 5.89 14.96 14.31
CA TRP A 52 5.45 14.31 13.09
C TRP A 52 4.14 13.55 13.28
N LYS A 53 3.14 13.92 12.46
CA LYS A 53 1.88 13.18 12.31
C LYS A 53 1.91 12.37 11.02
N ILE A 54 1.94 11.05 11.12
CA ILE A 54 2.06 10.14 9.97
C ILE A 54 0.92 9.11 10.00
N ILE A 55 0.28 8.89 8.85
CA ILE A 55 -0.71 7.83 8.64
C ILE A 55 -0.20 6.89 7.55
N LEU A 56 -0.13 5.59 7.85
CA LEU A 56 0.25 4.54 6.91
C LEU A 56 -1.03 3.87 6.39
N LEU A 57 -1.37 4.07 5.11
CA LEU A 57 -2.56 3.47 4.50
C LEU A 57 -2.16 2.25 3.68
N ARG A 58 -2.47 1.04 4.16
CA ARG A 58 -2.20 -0.22 3.46
C ARG A 58 -3.35 -0.55 2.51
N TYR A 59 -3.26 -0.12 1.26
CA TYR A 59 -4.29 -0.41 0.26
C TYR A 59 -4.27 -1.88 -0.16
N PHE A 60 -5.48 -2.44 -0.33
CA PHE A 60 -5.69 -3.73 -0.98
C PHE A 60 -5.54 -3.56 -2.52
N ASN A 61 -6.54 -3.98 -3.29
CA ASN A 61 -6.56 -3.87 -4.74
C ASN A 61 -7.54 -2.74 -5.13
N PRO A 62 -7.07 -1.49 -5.30
CA PRO A 62 -7.92 -0.43 -5.83
C PRO A 62 -8.32 -0.75 -7.27
N VAL A 63 -9.59 -0.53 -7.59
CA VAL A 63 -10.19 -0.80 -8.90
C VAL A 63 -11.22 0.26 -9.23
N ASP A 64 -11.76 0.21 -10.45
CA ASP A 64 -12.81 1.08 -10.97
C ASP A 64 -12.32 2.49 -11.35
N ALA A 65 -13.25 3.34 -11.78
CA ALA A 65 -13.06 4.68 -12.29
C ALA A 65 -14.01 5.67 -11.61
N HIS A 66 -13.79 6.97 -11.81
CA HIS A 66 -14.72 7.96 -11.31
C HIS A 66 -16.08 7.86 -12.04
N PRO A 67 -17.23 8.02 -11.35
CA PRO A 67 -18.56 7.80 -11.95
C PRO A 67 -18.90 8.67 -13.17
N SER A 68 -18.18 9.78 -13.39
CA SER A 68 -18.33 10.59 -14.61
C SER A 68 -17.80 9.93 -15.88
N GLY A 69 -16.98 8.88 -15.76
CA GLY A 69 -16.30 8.22 -16.88
C GLY A 69 -15.12 8.98 -17.47
N TYR A 70 -14.75 10.14 -16.91
CA TYR A 70 -13.65 10.97 -17.47
C TYR A 70 -12.26 10.62 -16.92
N ILE A 71 -12.17 9.94 -15.78
CA ILE A 71 -10.91 9.57 -15.13
C ILE A 71 -11.00 8.15 -14.59
N GLY A 72 -9.93 7.37 -14.75
CA GLY A 72 -9.80 5.97 -14.33
C GLY A 72 -8.36 5.50 -14.50
N ASP A 73 -8.12 4.20 -14.35
CA ASP A 73 -6.79 3.61 -14.57
C ASP A 73 -6.38 3.75 -16.05
N GLY A 74 -5.21 4.33 -16.29
CA GLY A 74 -4.71 4.67 -17.63
C GLY A 74 -3.30 4.13 -17.86
N PRO A 75 -3.12 2.79 -17.86
CA PRO A 75 -1.80 2.18 -17.99
C PRO A 75 -1.17 2.45 -19.36
N LEU A 76 0.16 2.60 -19.37
CA LEU A 76 0.94 2.68 -20.59
C LEU A 76 1.34 1.27 -21.05
N GLY A 77 1.02 0.92 -22.30
CA GLY A 77 1.32 -0.40 -22.86
C GLY A 77 0.34 -1.47 -22.39
N VAL A 78 0.81 -2.72 -22.30
CA VAL A 78 -0.01 -3.85 -21.83
C VAL A 78 -0.21 -3.73 -20.32
N PRO A 79 -1.46 -3.69 -19.80
CA PRO A 79 -1.69 -3.57 -18.37
C PRO A 79 -1.16 -4.77 -17.58
N ASN A 80 -0.58 -4.52 -16.39
CA ASN A 80 -0.15 -5.58 -15.47
C ASN A 80 -1.20 -5.94 -14.41
N ASN A 81 -2.16 -5.04 -14.15
CA ASN A 81 -3.24 -5.25 -13.20
C ASN A 81 -4.44 -5.91 -13.88
N LEU A 82 -5.26 -6.63 -13.12
CA LEU A 82 -6.41 -7.38 -13.65
C LEU A 82 -7.46 -6.46 -14.30
N MET A 83 -8.02 -5.51 -13.56
CA MET A 83 -9.17 -4.73 -14.02
C MET A 83 -8.93 -3.81 -15.24
N PRO A 84 -7.73 -3.26 -15.52
CA PRO A 84 -7.51 -2.60 -16.80
C PRO A 84 -7.20 -3.57 -17.97
N TYR A 85 -6.97 -4.85 -17.67
CA TYR A 85 -6.66 -5.87 -18.67
C TYR A 85 -7.91 -6.61 -19.19
N VAL A 86 -8.89 -6.88 -18.31
CA VAL A 86 -10.12 -7.65 -18.64
C VAL A 86 -11.29 -6.75 -19.03
#